data_AF-A0A926YNA5-F1
#
_entry.id   AF-A0A926YNA5-F1
#
_cell.length_a   1.000
_cell.length_b   1.000
_cell.length_c   1.000
_cell.angle_alpha   90.00
_cell.angle_beta   90.00
_cell.angle_gamma   90.00
#
_symmetry.space_group_name_H-M   'P 1'
#
loop_
_entity.id
_entity.type
_entity.pdbx_description
1 polymer ?
#
loop_
_entity_poly.entity_id
_entity_poly.type
_entity_poly.pdbx_seq_one_letter_code
_entity_poly.pdbx_strand_id
1 'polypeptide(L)' 'MERLYEEVAYIAYHFHWTHEQILALEHPDRLHWVAEIAKINQRFNEPS' A
#
# COMPACT_ATOMS: atom_id res chain seq x y z
N MET A 1 -5.21 15.14 4.72
CA MET A 1 -6.15 14.55 3.75
C MET A 1 -5.40 13.88 2.61
N GLU A 2 -4.41 14.55 2.00
CA GLU A 2 -3.63 14.01 0.85
C GLU A 2 -2.97 12.66 1.12
N ARG A 3 -2.29 12.50 2.27
CA ARG A 3 -1.58 11.25 2.65
C ARG A 3 -2.47 10.00 2.72
N LEU A 4 -3.76 10.15 3.10
CA LEU A 4 -4.70 9.03 3.18
C LEU A 4 -5.04 8.49 1.79
N TYR A 5 -5.30 9.38 0.83
CA TYR A 5 -5.64 8.99 -0.53
C TYR A 5 -4.45 8.34 -1.24
N GLU A 6 -3.24 8.82 -0.98
CA GLU A 6 -2.00 8.22 -1.49
C GLU A 6 -1.81 6.78 -0.98
N GLU A 7 -1.96 6.56 0.33
CA GLU A 7 -1.89 5.21 0.93
C GLU A 7 -2.89 4.25 0.30
N VAL A 8 -4.14 4.69 0.16
CA VAL A 8 -5.22 3.86 -0.37
C VAL A 8 -5.00 3.54 -1.84
N ALA A 9 -4.60 4.53 -2.66
CA ALA A 9 -4.32 4.32 -4.07
C ALA A 9 -3.13 3.37 -4.29
N TYR A 10 -2.08 3.50 -3.48
CA TYR A 10 -0.89 2.65 -3.56
C TYR A 10 -1.21 1.18 -3.24
N ILE A 11 -1.98 0.93 -2.18
CA ILE A 11 -2.41 -0.44 -1.81
C ILE A 11 -3.33 -1.02 -2.90
N ALA A 12 -4.31 -0.25 -3.37
CA ALA A 12 -5.26 -0.69 -4.40
C ALA A 12 -4.56 -1.05 -5.72
N TYR A 13 -3.54 -0.28 -6.11
CA TYR A 13 -2.74 -0.53 -7.32
C TYR A 13 -2.01 -1.87 -7.27
N HIS A 14 -1.52 -2.29 -6.10
CA HIS A 14 -0.69 -3.48 -5.96
C HIS A 14 -1.44 -4.76 -5.53
N PHE A 15 -2.53 -4.68 -4.76
CA PHE A 15 -3.22 -5.85 -4.20
C PHE A 15 -4.68 -6.01 -4.65
N HIS A 16 -5.19 -5.09 -5.48
CA HIS A 16 -6.56 -5.11 -6.01
C HIS A 16 -7.68 -5.21 -4.96
N TRP A 17 -7.38 -4.89 -3.71
CA TRP A 17 -8.39 -4.72 -2.66
C TRP A 17 -9.31 -3.55 -3.03
N THR A 18 -10.58 -3.67 -2.65
CA THR A 18 -11.54 -2.59 -2.92
C THR A 18 -11.22 -1.38 -2.06
N HIS A 19 -11.60 -0.19 -2.54
CA HIS A 19 -11.42 1.06 -1.81
C HIS A 19 -12.01 0.99 -0.38
N GLU A 20 -13.18 0.37 -0.23
CA GLU A 20 -13.86 0.17 1.06
C GLU A 20 -13.04 -0.71 2.01
N GLN A 21 -12.45 -1.78 1.52
CA GLN A 21 -11.62 -2.68 2.35
C GLN A 21 -10.38 -1.96 2.90
N ILE A 22 -9.76 -1.09 2.10
CA ILE A 22 -8.55 -0.36 2.51
C ILE A 22 -8.92 0.79 3.47
N LEU A 23 -10.07 1.45 3.27
CA LEU A 23 -10.58 2.46 4.18
C LEU A 23 -11.00 1.87 5.54
N ALA A 24 -11.41 0.61 5.58
CA ALA A 24 -11.74 -0.09 6.83
C ALA A 24 -10.52 -0.45 7.68
N LEU A 25 -9.30 -0.37 7.13
CA LEU A 25 -8.07 -0.57 7.90
C LEU A 25 -7.80 0.64 8.80
N GLU A 26 -7.24 0.38 9.98
CA GLU A 26 -6.66 1.45 10.78
C GLU A 26 -5.47 2.08 10.05
N HIS A 27 -5.20 3.36 10.30
CA HIS A 27 -4.05 4.04 9.70
C HIS A 27 -2.70 3.31 9.90
N PRO A 28 -2.34 2.80 11.10
CA PRO A 28 -1.12 2.01 11.26
C PRO A 28 -1.07 0.75 10.38
N ASP A 29 -2.21 0.09 10.16
CA ASP A 29 -2.27 -1.10 9.31
C ASP A 29 -2.03 -0.75 7.84
N ARG A 30 -2.62 0.36 7.36
CA ARG A 30 -2.32 0.86 6.00
C ARG A 30 -0.84 1.18 5.81
N LEU A 31 -0.22 1.85 6.79
CA LEU A 31 1.21 2.15 6.74
C LEU A 31 2.07 0.89 6.72
N HIS A 32 1.68 -0.15 7.46
CA HIS A 32 2.36 -1.43 7.45
C HIS A 32 2.31 -2.07 6.06
N TRP A 33 1.12 -2.12 5.44
CA TRP A 33 0.97 -2.63 4.08
C TRP A 33 1.82 -1.83 3.09
N VAL A 34 1.74 -0.50 3.07
CA VAL A 34 2.58 0.33 2.19
C VAL A 34 4.07 -0.02 2.31
N ALA A 35 4.57 -0.24 3.53
CA ALA A 35 5.96 -0.61 3.76
C ALA A 35 6.31 -2.01 3.21
N GLU A 36 5.45 -3.01 3.40
CA GLU A 36 5.68 -4.36 2.85
C GLU A 36 5.67 -4.36 1.32
N ILE A 37 4.75 -3.60 0.70
CA ILE A 37 4.68 -3.43 -0.76
C ILE A 37 5.99 -2.82 -1.29
N ALA A 38 6.50 -1.78 -0.63
CA ALA A 38 7.76 -1.15 -1.00
C ALA A 38 8.95 -2.13 -0.91
N LYS A 39 9.03 -2.95 0.16
CA LYS A 39 10.07 -3.97 0.30
C LYS A 39 10.02 -5.03 -0.80
N ILE A 40 8.82 -5.49 -1.16
CA ILE A 40 8.62 -6.45 -2.25
C ILE A 40 9.12 -5.85 -3.56
N ASN A 41 8.67 -4.64 -3.91
CA ASN A 41 9.06 -3.96 -5.14
C ASN A 41 10.57 -3.70 -5.21
N GLN A 42 11.22 -3.35 -4.09
CA GLN A 42 12.67 -3.17 -4.02
C GLN A 42 13.42 -4.46 -4.36
N ARG A 43 13.02 -5.61 -3.78
CA ARG A 43 13.63 -6.92 -4.07
C ARG A 43 13.48 -7.35 -5.53
N PHE A 44 12.34 -7.03 -6.16
CA PHE A 44 12.10 -7.38 -7.56
C PHE A 44 12.83 -6.45 -8.55
N ASN A 45 13.11 -5.20 -8.16
CA ASN A 45 13.76 -4.21 -9.01
C ASN A 45 15.27 -4.07 -8.77
N GLU A 46 15.88 -4.88 -7.89
CA GLU A 46 17.33 -4.93 -7.76
C GLU A 46 17.95 -5.50 -9.05
N PRO A 47 18.76 -4.71 -9.79
CA PRO A 47 19.43 -5.22 -10.97
C PRO A 47 20.44 -6.29 -10.55
N SER A 48 20.29 -7.49 -11.12
CA SER A 48 21.23 -8.61 -10.97
C SER A 48 22.63 -8.29 -11.47
#